data_AF-A0A9P8K380-F1
#
_entry.id   AF-A0A9P8K380-F1
#
_cell.length_a   1.000
_cell.length_b   1.000
_cell.length_c   1.000
_cell.angle_alpha   90.00
_cell.angle_beta   90.00
_cell.angle_gamma   90.00
#
_symmetry.space_group_name_H-M   'P 1'
#
loop_
_entity.id
_entity.type
_entity.pdbx_description
1 polymer ?
#
loop_
_entity_poly.entity_id
_entity_poly.type
_entity_poly.pdbx_seq_one_letter_code
_entity_poly.pdbx_strand_id
1 'polypeptide(L)'
;MGFSHIMREDGQKRKTAGQELEAPVHRSVALPANFSSESLSDGASGVNVIESSDETQLRVSREEMVEWVEETYRRNRGKELPGNTNHVLLSELFHVQSSRWSELAEAHINNIHQVVDEFMQAALEHVVREEGVRWEISQLILESLDRNARAGRSELDRLLEDEKQQPITYNHYYTDNIQKSRQGFLRNSMEKAMREATDHEWNGMLHISNNSVDGQKLLAALQRRINVDMDLQACEEALAGLNAYYKVALKMFVDNVCKQVVERHLIRNLPKAFPPESIIMLSDGDLRRIAAEPFGNAEKRQELRLLLENLKHSLNDLRN
;
A
#
# COMPACT_ATOMS: atom_id res chain seq x y z
N MET A 1 2.64 2.01 -12.77
CA MET A 1 2.85 0.92 -11.79
C MET A 1 1.64 0.84 -10.87
N GLY A 2 1.24 -0.35 -10.41
CA GLY A 2 0.05 -0.50 -9.54
C GLY A 2 0.33 -0.14 -8.08
N PHE A 3 -0.70 0.26 -7.32
CA PHE A 3 -0.59 0.65 -5.91
C PHE A 3 0.06 -0.42 -5.02
N SER A 4 -0.28 -1.69 -5.25
CA SER A 4 0.32 -2.81 -4.52
C SER A 4 1.83 -2.94 -4.73
N HIS A 5 2.34 -2.53 -5.89
CA HIS A 5 3.77 -2.51 -6.18
C HIS A 5 4.46 -1.36 -5.43
N ILE A 6 3.88 -0.16 -5.48
CA ILE A 6 4.39 1.01 -4.75
C ILE A 6 4.45 0.72 -3.25
N MET A 7 3.39 0.15 -2.67
CA MET A 7 3.36 -0.18 -1.24
C MET A 7 4.40 -1.25 -0.84
N ARG A 8 4.73 -2.20 -1.74
CA ARG A 8 5.80 -3.18 -1.47
C ARG A 8 7.18 -2.57 -1.57
N GLU A 9 7.40 -1.69 -2.54
CA GLU A 9 8.70 -1.08 -2.75
C GLU A 9 9.00 0.00 -1.73
N ASP A 10 8.02 0.86 -1.48
CA ASP A 10 8.18 2.13 -0.76
C ASP A 10 7.46 2.16 0.59
N GLY A 11 6.60 1.18 0.91
CA GLY A 11 5.82 1.20 2.16
C GLY A 11 6.68 1.14 3.43
N GLN A 12 7.89 0.58 3.33
CA GLN A 12 8.82 0.48 4.46
C GLN A 12 9.62 1.76 4.63
N LYS A 13 9.71 2.28 5.86
CA LYS A 13 10.63 3.40 6.18
C LYS A 13 12.09 2.98 6.07
N ARG A 14 12.48 1.82 6.63
CA ARG A 14 13.84 1.26 6.48
C ARG A 14 13.82 0.01 5.62
N LYS A 15 14.59 -0.03 4.53
CA LYS A 15 14.64 -1.18 3.62
C LYS A 15 16.08 -1.69 3.50
N THR A 16 16.26 -2.99 3.76
CA THR A 16 17.57 -3.62 3.59
C THR A 16 17.88 -3.91 2.12
N ALA A 17 19.13 -3.73 1.70
CA ALA A 17 19.55 -4.09 0.35
C ALA A 17 19.41 -5.62 0.17
N GLY A 18 18.55 -6.05 -0.78
CA GLY A 18 18.27 -7.47 -1.04
C GLY A 18 17.01 -8.03 -0.39
N GLN A 19 16.26 -7.24 0.40
CA GLN A 19 14.89 -7.59 0.81
C GLN A 19 13.92 -7.39 -0.37
N GLU A 20 13.97 -8.30 -1.35
CA GLU A 20 12.78 -8.53 -2.18
C GLU A 20 11.77 -9.28 -1.29
N LEU A 21 10.60 -8.68 -1.08
CA LEU A 21 9.48 -9.38 -0.46
C LEU A 21 9.08 -10.53 -1.39
N GLU A 22 9.75 -11.68 -1.27
CA GLU A 22 9.49 -12.85 -2.11
C GLU A 22 7.99 -13.13 -2.14
N ALA A 23 7.48 -13.26 -3.37
CA ALA A 23 6.12 -13.64 -3.67
C ALA A 23 5.73 -14.89 -2.86
N PRO A 24 4.46 -15.01 -2.42
CA PRO A 24 4.04 -16.22 -1.73
C PRO A 24 4.33 -17.41 -2.65
N VAL A 25 5.06 -18.40 -2.11
CA VAL A 25 5.20 -19.73 -2.72
C VAL A 25 3.80 -20.36 -2.73
N HIS A 26 2.98 -19.97 -3.70
CA HIS A 26 1.88 -20.81 -4.13
C HIS A 26 2.51 -22.01 -4.83
N ARG A 27 2.21 -23.21 -4.31
CA ARG A 27 2.52 -24.47 -4.97
C ARG A 27 2.22 -24.34 -6.47
N SER A 28 3.27 -24.46 -7.26
CA SER A 28 3.26 -24.41 -8.71
C SER A 28 2.38 -25.51 -9.27
N VAL A 29 1.34 -25.11 -10.01
CA VAL A 29 0.81 -25.91 -11.12
C VAL A 29 1.15 -25.11 -12.38
N ALA A 30 2.05 -25.68 -13.18
CA ALA A 30 2.60 -25.07 -14.38
C ALA A 30 1.57 -25.02 -15.52
N LEU A 31 1.71 -24.00 -16.39
CA LEU A 31 1.72 -24.06 -17.88
C LEU A 31 1.78 -22.62 -18.46
N PRO A 32 2.18 -22.41 -19.74
CA PRO A 32 3.45 -21.74 -20.04
C PRO A 32 3.35 -20.34 -20.69
N ALA A 33 4.55 -19.80 -20.89
CA ALA A 33 4.94 -18.49 -21.40
C ALA A 33 4.39 -18.09 -22.79
N ASN A 34 4.22 -16.77 -22.96
CA ASN A 34 4.66 -16.02 -24.15
C ASN A 34 4.44 -14.51 -23.94
N PHE A 35 5.52 -13.72 -24.00
CA PHE A 35 5.74 -12.58 -24.92
C PHE A 35 6.78 -11.61 -24.36
N SER A 36 7.81 -11.39 -25.17
CA SER A 36 8.87 -10.38 -25.03
C SER A 36 8.41 -9.03 -25.58
N SER A 37 8.89 -7.93 -24.99
CA SER A 37 9.46 -6.75 -25.68
C SER A 37 9.83 -5.69 -24.62
N GLU A 38 11.12 -5.37 -24.46
CA GLU A 38 11.89 -4.29 -25.11
C GLU A 38 12.06 -3.07 -24.21
N SER A 39 13.34 -2.81 -23.93
CA SER A 39 13.93 -1.69 -23.22
C SER A 39 14.03 -0.45 -24.10
N LEU A 40 13.73 0.73 -23.56
CA LEU A 40 14.16 2.01 -24.09
C LEU A 40 14.69 2.90 -22.96
N SER A 41 15.86 3.50 -23.21
CA SER A 41 16.66 4.38 -22.36
C SER A 41 16.55 5.85 -22.80
N ASP A 42 17.18 6.73 -22.02
CA ASP A 42 17.34 8.19 -22.13
C ASP A 42 16.11 9.04 -21.72
N GLY A 43 16.23 10.14 -20.97
CA GLY A 43 17.38 10.87 -20.44
C GLY A 43 16.93 12.27 -19.97
N ALA A 44 17.75 12.91 -19.14
CA ALA A 44 17.84 14.35 -18.83
C ALA A 44 17.02 14.98 -17.66
N SER A 45 17.82 15.45 -16.68
CA SER A 45 17.86 16.81 -16.10
C SER A 45 16.80 17.28 -15.08
N GLY A 46 17.21 17.20 -13.80
CA GLY A 46 17.51 18.38 -12.96
C GLY A 46 16.39 19.34 -12.58
N VAL A 47 15.88 19.20 -11.35
CA VAL A 47 15.39 20.32 -10.52
C VAL A 47 15.74 20.03 -9.05
N ASN A 48 16.50 20.94 -8.44
CA ASN A 48 16.73 21.00 -7.00
C ASN A 48 15.42 21.35 -6.30
N VAL A 49 14.97 20.51 -5.37
CA VAL A 49 13.89 20.83 -4.43
C VAL A 49 14.41 20.62 -3.01
N ILE A 50 14.04 21.59 -2.19
CA ILE A 50 14.43 21.91 -0.82
C ILE A 50 14.13 20.75 0.13
N GLU A 51 15.06 20.49 1.06
CA GLU A 51 15.02 19.45 2.09
C GLU A 51 13.77 19.53 2.99
N SER A 52 12.91 18.49 2.94
CA SER A 52 12.03 18.05 4.05
C SER A 52 12.54 16.69 4.54
N SER A 53 13.39 16.69 5.56
CA SER A 53 14.27 15.55 5.88
C SER A 53 13.63 14.39 6.66
N ASP A 54 12.36 14.02 6.42
CA ASP A 54 11.73 12.88 7.16
C ASP A 54 10.81 11.94 6.33
N GLU A 55 10.67 12.17 5.03
CA GLU A 55 9.66 11.50 4.16
C GLU A 55 10.24 10.40 3.24
N THR A 56 11.57 10.26 3.17
CA THR A 56 12.24 9.35 2.23
C THR A 56 12.48 7.95 2.83
N GLN A 57 12.47 6.94 1.96
CA GLN A 57 12.88 5.58 2.34
C GLN A 57 14.36 5.55 2.66
N LEU A 58 14.70 5.05 3.85
CA LEU A 58 16.06 4.83 4.28
C LEU A 58 16.54 3.46 3.78
N ARG A 59 17.61 3.46 2.98
CA ARG A 59 18.31 2.23 2.59
C ARG A 59 19.36 1.93 3.65
N VAL A 60 19.23 0.76 4.28
CA VAL A 60 20.08 0.36 5.40
C VAL A 60 20.72 -1.00 5.12
N SER A 61 21.88 -1.26 5.71
CA SER A 61 22.49 -2.60 5.78
C SER A 61 21.73 -3.48 6.78
N ARG A 62 22.01 -4.80 6.76
CA ARG A 62 21.43 -5.72 7.76
C ARG A 62 21.93 -5.35 9.16
N GLU A 63 23.19 -4.95 9.25
CA GLU A 63 23.87 -4.59 10.50
C GLU A 63 23.22 -3.34 11.11
N GLU A 64 23.00 -2.29 10.31
CA GLU A 64 22.28 -1.08 10.75
C GLU A 64 20.83 -1.36 11.15
N MET A 65 20.18 -2.32 10.48
CA MET A 65 18.82 -2.75 10.82
C MET A 65 18.78 -3.43 12.20
N VAL A 66 19.74 -4.30 12.49
CA VAL A 66 19.87 -4.97 13.79
C VAL A 66 20.24 -3.97 14.87
N GLU A 67 21.17 -3.06 14.60
CA GLU A 67 21.56 -1.99 15.54
C GLU A 67 20.37 -1.11 15.92
N TRP A 68 19.52 -0.73 14.97
CA TRP A 68 18.28 0.00 15.25
C TRP A 68 17.32 -0.79 16.14
N VAL A 69 17.18 -2.10 15.92
CA VAL A 69 16.36 -2.97 16.77
C VAL A 69 16.95 -3.07 18.18
N GLU A 70 18.26 -3.21 18.32
CA GLU A 70 18.96 -3.25 19.60
C GLU A 70 18.82 -1.95 20.39
N GLU A 71 18.95 -0.80 19.74
CA GLU A 71 18.72 0.50 20.36
C GLU A 71 17.28 0.66 20.84
N THR A 72 16.32 0.24 20.01
CA THR A 72 14.89 0.27 20.34
C THR A 72 14.57 -0.72 21.47
N TYR A 73 15.21 -1.89 21.48
CA TYR A 73 15.14 -2.88 22.56
C TYR A 73 15.66 -2.28 23.87
N ARG A 74 16.85 -1.69 23.86
CA ARG A 74 17.48 -1.06 25.04
C ARG A 74 16.61 0.07 25.61
N ARG A 75 15.99 0.88 24.74
CA ARG A 75 15.09 1.97 25.12
C ARG A 75 13.79 1.45 25.75
N ASN A 76 13.21 0.39 25.21
CA ASN A 76 11.91 -0.16 25.62
C ASN A 76 11.96 -1.28 26.66
N ARG A 77 13.16 -1.73 27.05
CA ARG A 77 13.32 -2.83 28.01
C ARG A 77 12.64 -2.53 29.34
N GLY A 78 12.66 -1.29 29.80
CA GLY A 78 11.99 -0.87 31.04
C GLY A 78 12.40 -1.73 32.25
N LYS A 79 11.45 -2.48 32.82
CA LYS A 79 11.66 -3.40 33.95
C LYS A 79 11.84 -4.87 33.54
N GLU A 80 11.85 -5.18 32.25
CA GLU A 80 12.01 -6.54 31.75
C GLU A 80 13.42 -7.08 32.03
N LEU A 81 13.49 -8.39 32.27
CA LEU A 81 14.76 -9.11 32.44
C LEU A 81 15.49 -9.22 31.10
N PRO A 82 16.84 -9.27 31.09
CA PRO A 82 17.62 -9.52 29.88
C PRO A 82 17.14 -10.77 29.14
N GLY A 83 17.09 -10.70 27.81
CA GLY A 83 16.58 -11.78 26.96
C GLY A 83 15.06 -11.88 26.81
N ASN A 84 14.27 -11.14 27.59
CA ASN A 84 12.83 -11.07 27.37
C ASN A 84 12.46 -9.92 26.44
N THR A 85 11.49 -10.14 25.55
CA THR A 85 10.93 -9.11 24.66
C THR A 85 9.57 -8.65 25.18
N ASN A 86 9.35 -7.34 25.15
CA ASN A 86 8.06 -6.73 25.47
C ASN A 86 7.22 -6.59 24.19
N HIS A 87 5.91 -6.77 24.26
CA HIS A 87 4.98 -6.53 23.15
C HIS A 87 5.06 -5.08 22.63
N VAL A 88 5.40 -4.12 23.49
CA VAL A 88 5.63 -2.71 23.13
C VAL A 88 6.74 -2.55 22.09
N LEU A 89 7.79 -3.40 22.13
CA LEU A 89 8.89 -3.34 21.18
C LEU A 89 8.41 -3.58 19.75
N LEU A 90 7.63 -4.64 19.53
CA LEU A 90 7.12 -4.97 18.20
C LEU A 90 6.21 -3.85 17.68
N SER A 91 5.41 -3.25 18.56
CA SER A 91 4.54 -2.11 18.22
C SER A 91 5.36 -0.91 17.75
N GLU A 92 6.38 -0.48 18.49
CA GLU A 92 7.21 0.68 18.12
C GLU A 92 7.95 0.43 16.80
N LEU A 93 8.56 -0.76 16.67
CA LEU A 93 9.25 -1.13 15.43
C LEU A 93 8.29 -1.12 14.24
N PHE A 94 7.08 -1.67 14.40
CA PHE A 94 6.07 -1.69 13.34
C PHE A 94 5.61 -0.29 12.96
N HIS A 95 5.24 0.55 13.92
CA HIS A 95 4.75 1.91 13.66
C HIS A 95 5.77 2.79 12.96
N VAL A 96 7.05 2.66 13.33
CA VAL A 96 8.13 3.35 12.62
C VAL A 96 8.28 2.80 11.20
N GLN A 97 8.14 1.50 11.02
CA GLN A 97 8.31 0.86 9.72
C GLN A 97 7.14 1.16 8.75
N SER A 98 5.92 1.31 9.27
CA SER A 98 4.69 1.60 8.52
C SER A 98 4.38 3.09 8.40
N SER A 99 5.24 3.98 8.89
CA SER A 99 4.97 5.43 8.95
C SER A 99 4.65 6.08 7.59
N ARG A 100 5.10 5.46 6.49
CA ARG A 100 4.89 5.95 5.12
C ARG A 100 3.55 5.54 4.51
N TRP A 101 2.78 4.65 5.17
CA TRP A 101 1.55 4.11 4.60
C TRP A 101 0.47 5.18 4.39
N SER A 102 0.38 6.16 5.29
CA SER A 102 -0.59 7.27 5.18
C SER A 102 -0.39 8.04 3.89
N GLU A 103 0.82 8.57 3.69
CA GLU A 103 1.18 9.40 2.54
C GLU A 103 0.96 8.67 1.21
N LEU A 104 1.43 7.41 1.12
CA LEU A 104 1.29 6.60 -0.09
C LEU A 104 -0.17 6.27 -0.40
N ALA A 105 -0.98 5.96 0.62
CA ALA A 105 -2.40 5.68 0.44
C ALA A 105 -3.19 6.95 0.05
N GLU A 106 -2.88 8.09 0.68
CA GLU A 106 -3.49 9.38 0.35
C GLU A 106 -3.18 9.81 -1.09
N ALA A 107 -1.92 9.69 -1.51
CA ALA A 107 -1.50 9.96 -2.88
C ALA A 107 -2.23 9.04 -3.88
N HIS A 108 -2.40 7.76 -3.55
CA HIS A 108 -3.14 6.82 -4.39
C HIS A 108 -4.62 7.21 -4.52
N ILE A 109 -5.28 7.59 -3.42
CA ILE A 109 -6.68 8.05 -3.43
C ILE A 109 -6.83 9.32 -4.28
N ASN A 110 -5.92 10.28 -4.14
CA ASN A 110 -5.93 11.51 -4.94
C ASN A 110 -5.82 11.21 -6.44
N ASN A 111 -4.91 10.30 -6.81
CA ASN A 111 -4.76 9.88 -8.20
C ASN A 111 -6.05 9.24 -8.75
N ILE A 112 -6.66 8.31 -8.00
CA ILE A 112 -7.92 7.70 -8.44
C ILE A 112 -9.03 8.74 -8.56
N HIS A 113 -9.13 9.66 -7.60
CA HIS A 113 -10.12 10.73 -7.66
C HIS A 113 -9.97 11.56 -8.94
N GLN A 114 -8.73 11.93 -9.29
CA GLN A 114 -8.45 12.65 -10.53
C GLN A 114 -8.85 11.84 -11.77
N VAL A 115 -8.53 10.55 -11.83
CA VAL A 115 -8.92 9.67 -12.94
C VAL A 115 -10.45 9.57 -13.07
N VAL A 116 -11.17 9.49 -11.96
CA VAL A 116 -12.64 9.45 -11.94
C VAL A 116 -13.24 10.77 -12.43
N ASP A 117 -12.66 11.91 -12.01
CA ASP A 117 -13.09 13.23 -12.48
C ASP A 117 -12.85 13.41 -13.99
N GLU A 118 -11.65 13.08 -14.49
CA GLU A 118 -11.33 13.11 -15.91
C GLU A 118 -12.27 12.20 -16.74
N PHE A 119 -12.56 10.99 -16.24
CA PHE A 119 -13.52 10.10 -16.87
C PHE A 119 -14.93 10.72 -16.93
N MET A 120 -15.38 11.34 -15.83
CA MET A 120 -16.71 11.95 -15.79
C MET A 120 -16.82 13.15 -16.73
N GLN A 121 -15.79 13.98 -16.83
CA GLN A 121 -15.73 15.09 -17.77
C GLN A 121 -15.82 14.59 -19.22
N ALA A 122 -15.04 13.56 -19.58
CA ALA A 122 -15.08 12.95 -20.91
C ALA A 122 -16.45 12.32 -21.23
N ALA A 123 -17.07 11.64 -20.25
CA ALA A 123 -18.40 11.05 -20.42
C ALA A 123 -19.48 12.12 -20.64
N LEU A 124 -19.43 13.22 -19.89
CA LEU A 124 -20.37 14.34 -20.05
C LEU A 124 -20.20 15.04 -21.40
N GLU A 125 -18.96 15.23 -21.85
CA GLU A 125 -18.68 15.78 -23.18
C GLU A 125 -19.24 14.92 -24.31
N HIS A 126 -19.21 13.60 -24.16
CA HIS A 126 -19.77 12.69 -25.14
C HIS A 126 -21.31 12.69 -25.18
N VAL A 127 -21.96 12.76 -24.02
CA VAL A 127 -23.42 12.63 -23.89
C VAL A 127 -24.15 13.97 -24.06
N VAL A 128 -23.59 15.06 -23.55
CA VAL A 128 -24.23 16.38 -23.50
C VAL A 128 -23.57 17.33 -24.49
N ARG A 129 -24.28 17.64 -25.58
CA ARG A 129 -23.79 18.53 -26.65
C ARG A 129 -23.79 20.00 -26.27
N GLU A 130 -24.72 20.41 -25.41
CA GLU A 130 -24.88 21.81 -25.03
C GLU A 130 -23.96 22.15 -23.86
N GLU A 131 -23.05 23.10 -24.08
CA GLU A 131 -21.97 23.43 -23.15
C GLU A 131 -22.48 23.96 -21.80
N GLY A 132 -23.55 24.77 -21.80
CA GLY A 132 -24.16 25.29 -20.57
C GLY A 132 -24.77 24.19 -19.71
N VAL A 133 -25.55 23.30 -20.32
CA VAL A 133 -26.13 22.12 -19.65
C VAL A 133 -25.01 21.23 -19.10
N ARG A 134 -23.96 20.99 -19.91
CA ARG A 134 -22.80 20.17 -19.54
C ARG A 134 -22.08 20.72 -18.32
N TRP A 135 -21.84 22.03 -18.28
CA TRP A 135 -21.20 22.71 -17.16
C TRP A 135 -22.03 22.54 -15.88
N GLU A 136 -23.32 22.84 -15.92
CA GLU A 136 -24.18 22.74 -14.73
C GLU A 136 -24.28 21.31 -14.19
N ILE A 137 -24.43 20.31 -15.07
CA ILE A 137 -24.44 18.89 -14.67
C ILE A 137 -23.07 18.49 -14.10
N SER A 138 -21.96 18.97 -14.66
CA SER A 138 -20.63 18.68 -14.12
C SER A 138 -20.44 19.21 -12.70
N GLN A 139 -21.00 20.38 -12.37
CA GLN A 139 -20.91 20.93 -11.01
C GLN A 139 -21.67 20.05 -10.00
N LEU A 140 -22.84 19.54 -10.37
CA LEU A 140 -23.62 18.62 -9.53
C LEU A 140 -22.89 17.29 -9.29
N ILE A 141 -22.29 16.74 -10.35
CA ILE A 141 -21.50 15.50 -10.26
C ILE A 141 -20.26 15.71 -9.41
N LEU A 142 -19.52 16.80 -9.64
CA LEU A 142 -18.29 17.13 -8.91
C LEU A 142 -18.54 17.20 -7.41
N GLU A 143 -19.63 17.83 -6.98
CA GLU A 143 -20.00 17.88 -5.56
C GLU A 143 -20.22 16.48 -4.98
N SER A 144 -20.82 15.57 -5.75
CA SER A 144 -21.00 14.18 -5.34
C SER A 144 -19.68 13.39 -5.31
N LEU A 145 -18.79 13.61 -6.28
CA LEU A 145 -17.46 12.98 -6.31
C LEU A 145 -16.63 13.43 -5.10
N ASP A 146 -16.65 14.73 -4.79
CA ASP A 146 -15.97 15.31 -3.64
C ASP A 146 -16.52 14.74 -2.31
N ARG A 147 -17.84 14.57 -2.19
CA ARG A 147 -18.45 13.90 -1.03
C ARG A 147 -17.96 12.45 -0.90
N ASN A 148 -17.90 11.71 -2.01
CA ASN A 148 -17.40 10.35 -2.04
C ASN A 148 -15.92 10.27 -1.65
N ALA A 149 -15.09 11.22 -2.13
CA ALA A 149 -13.68 11.32 -1.81
C ALA A 149 -13.45 11.59 -0.32
N ARG A 150 -14.22 12.52 0.28
CA ARG A 150 -14.19 12.79 1.72
C ARG A 150 -14.57 11.56 2.55
N ALA A 151 -15.60 10.82 2.14
CA ALA A 151 -15.99 9.59 2.81
C ALA A 151 -14.90 8.51 2.71
N GLY A 152 -14.27 8.38 1.54
CA GLY A 152 -13.12 7.49 1.34
C GLY A 152 -11.94 7.85 2.22
N ARG A 153 -11.59 9.15 2.34
CA ARG A 153 -10.51 9.61 3.22
C ARG A 153 -10.82 9.33 4.69
N SER A 154 -12.06 9.53 5.13
CA SER A 154 -12.47 9.18 6.50
C SER A 154 -12.42 7.67 6.79
N GLU A 155 -12.68 6.81 5.79
CA GLU A 155 -12.46 5.36 5.92
C GLU A 155 -10.96 5.04 5.97
N LEU A 156 -10.12 5.71 5.17
CA LEU A 156 -8.66 5.55 5.26
C LEU A 156 -8.14 5.94 6.65
N ASP A 157 -8.61 7.04 7.22
CA ASP A 157 -8.21 7.48 8.56
C ASP A 157 -8.52 6.42 9.61
N ARG A 158 -9.68 5.75 9.51
CA ARG A 158 -10.05 4.63 10.38
C ARG A 158 -9.11 3.43 10.21
N LEU A 159 -8.78 3.07 8.97
CA LEU A 159 -7.80 2.00 8.71
C LEU A 159 -6.42 2.33 9.29
N LEU A 160 -5.98 3.59 9.18
CA LEU A 160 -4.71 4.02 9.74
C LEU A 160 -4.74 4.06 11.27
N GLU A 161 -5.88 4.39 11.88
CA GLU A 161 -6.08 4.34 13.32
C GLU A 161 -6.03 2.91 13.86
N ASP A 162 -6.58 1.95 13.12
CA ASP A 162 -6.47 0.52 13.43
C ASP A 162 -5.00 0.06 13.42
N GLU A 163 -4.20 0.48 12.43
CA GLU A 163 -2.78 0.12 12.34
C GLU A 163 -1.90 0.78 13.42
N LYS A 164 -2.36 1.89 14.02
CA LYS A 164 -1.69 2.52 15.19
C LYS A 164 -1.90 1.76 16.49
N GLN A 165 -2.83 0.80 16.52
CA GLN A 165 -3.03 -0.05 17.69
C GLN A 165 -1.90 -1.09 17.84
N GLN A 166 -1.98 -1.87 18.91
CA GLN A 166 -1.03 -2.96 19.15
C GLN A 166 -1.14 -4.02 18.04
N PRO A 167 -0.01 -4.55 17.53
CA PRO A 167 0.00 -5.64 16.57
C PRO A 167 -0.74 -6.88 17.07
N ILE A 168 -1.74 -7.36 16.32
CA ILE A 168 -2.46 -8.60 16.62
C ILE A 168 -2.46 -9.48 15.37
N THR A 169 -2.05 -10.74 15.52
CA THR A 169 -2.10 -11.69 14.41
C THR A 169 -2.41 -13.11 14.89
N TYR A 170 -3.35 -13.75 14.21
CA TYR A 170 -3.64 -15.19 14.33
C TYR A 170 -2.96 -16.01 13.22
N ASN A 171 -2.11 -15.36 12.40
CA ASN A 171 -1.48 -16.02 11.28
C ASN A 171 -0.28 -16.86 11.75
N HIS A 172 -0.34 -18.18 11.54
CA HIS A 172 0.75 -19.13 11.84
C HIS A 172 2.07 -18.75 11.16
N TYR A 173 2.05 -17.99 10.06
CA TYR A 173 3.25 -17.45 9.44
C TYR A 173 4.11 -16.66 10.42
N TYR A 174 3.51 -15.89 11.34
CA TYR A 174 4.25 -15.16 12.36
C TYR A 174 4.98 -16.13 13.30
N THR A 175 4.26 -17.09 13.89
CA THR A 175 4.84 -18.06 14.83
C THR A 175 5.91 -18.93 14.19
N ASP A 176 5.73 -19.34 12.93
CA ASP A 176 6.69 -20.14 12.19
C ASP A 176 8.00 -19.39 11.94
N ASN A 177 7.93 -18.08 11.63
CA ASN A 177 9.12 -17.27 11.39
C ASN A 177 9.89 -17.00 12.69
N ILE A 178 9.19 -16.78 13.82
CA ILE A 178 9.83 -16.69 15.13
C ILE A 178 10.55 -18.00 15.47
N GLN A 179 9.90 -19.15 15.26
CA GLN A 179 10.53 -20.45 15.50
C GLN A 179 11.75 -20.70 14.61
N LYS A 180 11.67 -20.35 13.32
CA LYS A 180 12.81 -20.45 12.40
C LYS A 180 13.96 -19.55 12.84
N SER A 181 13.68 -18.32 13.27
CA SER A 181 14.70 -17.40 13.80
C SER A 181 15.40 -18.00 15.02
N ARG A 182 14.63 -18.49 16.00
CA ARG A 182 15.15 -19.20 17.19
C ARG A 182 16.06 -20.37 16.85
N GLN A 183 15.60 -21.25 15.96
CA GLN A 183 16.35 -22.43 15.55
C GLN A 183 17.63 -22.05 14.79
N GLY A 184 17.55 -21.05 13.91
CA GLY A 184 18.71 -20.55 13.17
C GLY A 184 19.76 -19.95 14.10
N PHE A 185 19.35 -19.13 15.06
CA PHE A 185 20.25 -18.54 16.05
C PHE A 185 20.97 -19.63 16.86
N LEU A 186 20.20 -20.57 17.43
CA LEU A 186 20.76 -21.67 18.22
C LEU A 186 21.73 -22.54 17.38
N ARG A 187 21.36 -22.84 16.13
CA ARG A 187 22.22 -23.59 15.22
C ARG A 187 23.54 -22.87 14.96
N ASN A 188 23.52 -21.56 14.71
CA ASN A 188 24.73 -20.78 14.48
C ASN A 188 25.63 -20.75 15.72
N SER A 189 25.05 -20.59 16.92
CA SER A 189 25.79 -20.68 18.18
C SER A 189 26.41 -22.06 18.38
N MET A 190 25.69 -23.14 18.07
CA MET A 190 26.21 -24.51 18.13
C MET A 190 27.34 -24.74 17.12
N GLU A 191 27.19 -24.29 15.87
CA GLU A 191 28.23 -24.42 14.84
C GLU A 191 29.51 -23.68 15.24
N LYS A 192 29.39 -22.46 15.82
CA LYS A 192 30.53 -21.71 16.35
C LYS A 192 31.21 -22.45 17.51
N ALA A 193 30.43 -22.90 18.50
CA ALA A 193 30.95 -23.65 19.64
C ALA A 193 31.63 -24.97 19.21
N MET A 194 31.11 -25.64 18.17
CA MET A 194 31.67 -26.86 17.61
C MET A 194 33.02 -26.62 16.94
N ARG A 195 33.16 -25.53 16.17
CA ARG A 195 34.44 -25.13 15.58
C ARG A 195 35.48 -24.84 16.65
N GLU A 196 35.12 -24.01 17.63
CA GLU A 196 36.01 -23.67 18.74
C GLU A 196 36.41 -24.89 19.57
N ALA A 197 35.47 -25.82 19.83
CA ALA A 197 35.78 -27.07 20.52
C ALA A 197 36.75 -27.93 19.69
N THR A 198 36.54 -28.03 18.38
CA THR A 198 37.41 -28.79 17.48
C THR A 198 38.84 -28.26 17.49
N ASP A 199 39.00 -26.94 17.47
CA ASP A 199 40.31 -26.30 17.46
C ASP A 199 41.07 -26.50 18.78
N HIS A 200 40.39 -26.39 19.93
CA HIS A 200 41.01 -26.40 21.25
C HIS A 200 41.18 -27.79 21.87
N GLU A 201 40.24 -28.71 21.61
CA GLU A 201 40.22 -30.03 22.26
C GLU A 201 40.58 -31.18 21.30
N TRP A 202 40.55 -30.92 19.98
CA TRP A 202 40.82 -31.91 18.95
C TRP A 202 41.89 -31.45 17.93
N ASN A 203 42.70 -30.44 18.25
CA ASN A 203 43.79 -29.94 17.40
C ASN A 203 43.37 -29.66 15.94
N GLY A 204 42.14 -29.18 15.75
CA GLY A 204 41.59 -28.84 14.43
C GLY A 204 40.97 -30.01 13.65
N MET A 205 40.97 -31.24 14.18
CA MET A 205 40.33 -32.40 13.53
C MET A 205 39.45 -33.19 14.50
N LEU A 206 38.15 -32.98 14.39
CA LEU A 206 37.15 -33.60 15.27
C LEU A 206 37.10 -35.11 15.04
N HIS A 207 37.66 -35.88 15.97
CA HIS A 207 37.56 -37.33 16.02
C HIS A 207 36.72 -37.76 17.21
N ILE A 208 35.52 -38.28 16.93
CA ILE A 208 34.58 -38.79 17.94
C ILE A 208 34.29 -40.24 17.61
N SER A 209 34.65 -41.15 18.52
CA SER A 209 34.27 -42.55 18.39
C SER A 209 32.79 -42.72 18.74
N ASN A 210 32.15 -43.75 18.19
CA ASN A 210 30.75 -44.08 18.53
C ASN A 210 30.65 -44.77 19.91
N ASN A 211 31.06 -44.07 20.97
CA ASN A 211 30.96 -44.51 22.36
C ASN A 211 30.35 -43.38 23.24
N SER A 212 29.75 -43.76 24.37
CA SER A 212 29.06 -42.81 25.25
C SER A 212 30.00 -41.78 25.90
N VAL A 213 31.26 -42.14 26.08
CA VAL A 213 32.28 -41.30 26.75
C VAL A 213 32.68 -40.13 25.85
N ASP A 214 32.94 -40.38 24.58
CA ASP A 214 33.31 -39.35 23.60
C ASP A 214 32.10 -38.46 23.27
N GLY A 215 30.89 -39.02 23.27
CA GLY A 215 29.65 -38.24 23.21
C GLY A 215 29.48 -37.28 24.39
N GLN A 216 29.74 -37.73 25.63
CA GLN A 216 29.70 -36.86 26.81
C GLN A 216 30.81 -35.81 26.80
N LYS A 217 32.02 -36.15 26.33
CA LYS A 217 33.10 -35.17 26.17
C LYS A 217 32.72 -34.07 25.18
N LEU A 218 32.15 -34.42 24.03
CA LEU A 218 31.65 -33.44 23.06
C LEU A 218 30.58 -32.55 23.70
N LEU A 219 29.58 -33.14 24.36
CA LEU A 219 28.52 -32.37 25.02
C LEU A 219 29.08 -31.40 26.06
N ALA A 220 30.03 -31.84 26.90
CA ALA A 220 30.69 -30.98 27.87
C ALA A 220 31.52 -29.88 27.21
N ALA A 221 32.17 -30.17 26.08
CA ALA A 221 32.94 -29.21 25.28
C ALA A 221 32.04 -28.10 24.70
N LEU A 222 30.88 -28.49 24.17
CA LEU A 222 29.88 -27.59 23.62
C LEU A 222 29.23 -26.76 24.73
N GLN A 223 28.78 -27.38 25.83
CA GLN A 223 28.18 -26.69 26.96
C GLN A 223 29.08 -25.60 27.56
N ARG A 224 30.40 -25.83 27.58
CA ARG A 224 31.38 -24.84 28.06
C ARG A 224 31.53 -23.62 27.14
N ARG A 225 31.18 -23.74 25.85
CA ARG A 225 31.40 -22.71 24.82
C ARG A 225 30.12 -22.08 24.30
N ILE A 226 28.97 -22.72 24.51
CA ILE A 226 27.67 -22.12 24.22
C ILE A 226 27.42 -21.02 25.24
N ASN A 227 27.81 -19.79 24.89
CA ASN A 227 27.33 -18.59 25.52
C ASN A 227 26.37 -17.89 24.54
N VAL A 228 25.09 -17.95 24.86
CA VAL A 228 24.04 -17.29 24.08
C VAL A 228 23.92 -15.88 24.61
N ASP A 229 24.26 -14.90 23.77
CA ASP A 229 23.89 -13.52 24.04
C ASP A 229 22.38 -13.40 23.95
N MET A 230 21.73 -13.37 25.11
CA MET A 230 20.28 -13.39 25.24
C MET A 230 19.64 -12.12 24.66
N ASP A 231 20.32 -10.98 24.78
CA ASP A 231 19.80 -9.70 24.25
C ASP A 231 19.92 -9.68 22.72
N LEU A 232 21.02 -10.19 22.16
CA LEU A 232 21.18 -10.35 20.72
C LEU A 232 20.13 -11.33 20.14
N GLN A 233 19.91 -12.46 20.80
CA GLN A 233 18.87 -13.41 20.39
C GLN A 233 17.47 -12.74 20.39
N ALA A 234 17.15 -11.98 21.46
CA ALA A 234 15.89 -11.26 21.56
C ALA A 234 15.71 -10.24 20.42
N CYS A 235 16.79 -9.55 20.01
CA CYS A 235 16.76 -8.59 18.90
C CYS A 235 16.57 -9.27 17.53
N GLU A 236 17.27 -10.38 17.26
CA GLU A 236 17.09 -11.17 16.03
C GLU A 236 15.68 -11.79 15.94
N GLU A 237 15.12 -12.24 17.06
CA GLU A 237 13.72 -12.68 17.13
C GLU A 237 12.74 -11.53 16.88
N ALA A 238 12.97 -10.36 17.47
CA ALA A 238 12.13 -9.18 17.28
C ALA A 238 12.15 -8.72 15.81
N LEU A 239 13.32 -8.73 15.16
CA LEU A 239 13.46 -8.40 13.75
C LEU A 239 12.74 -9.41 12.85
N ALA A 240 12.86 -10.70 13.14
CA ALA A 240 12.11 -11.74 12.42
C ALA A 240 10.60 -11.58 12.59
N GLY A 241 10.14 -11.27 13.81
CA GLY A 241 8.75 -10.98 14.13
C GLY A 241 8.23 -9.76 13.38
N LEU A 242 8.98 -8.66 13.38
CA LEU A 242 8.68 -7.44 12.63
C LEU A 242 8.49 -7.76 11.15
N ASN A 243 9.44 -8.45 10.53
CA ASN A 243 9.37 -8.81 9.11
C ASN A 243 8.16 -9.68 8.79
N ALA A 244 7.88 -10.68 9.63
CA ALA A 244 6.76 -11.59 9.44
C ALA A 244 5.41 -10.86 9.60
N TYR A 245 5.26 -10.04 10.64
CA TYR A 245 4.05 -9.27 10.90
C TYR A 245 3.83 -8.22 9.80
N TYR A 246 4.85 -7.40 9.51
CA TYR A 246 4.79 -6.35 8.49
C TYR A 246 4.35 -6.90 7.13
N LYS A 247 4.86 -8.07 6.72
CA LYS A 247 4.47 -8.71 5.45
C LYS A 247 2.97 -9.03 5.38
N VAL A 248 2.37 -9.46 6.49
CA VAL A 248 0.94 -9.79 6.56
C VAL A 248 0.11 -8.52 6.64
N ALA A 249 0.47 -7.60 7.54
CA ALA A 249 -0.19 -6.31 7.71
C ALA A 249 -0.22 -5.51 6.41
N LEU A 250 0.90 -5.40 5.70
CA LEU A 250 0.99 -4.66 4.43
C LEU A 250 0.00 -5.19 3.39
N LYS A 251 -0.13 -6.52 3.27
CA LYS A 251 -1.07 -7.14 2.32
C LYS A 251 -2.51 -6.83 2.69
N MET A 252 -2.85 -6.93 3.98
CA MET A 252 -4.20 -6.64 4.47
C MET A 252 -4.54 -5.16 4.27
N PHE A 253 -3.60 -4.26 4.58
CA PHE A 253 -3.77 -2.83 4.39
C PHE A 253 -4.01 -2.48 2.92
N VAL A 254 -3.20 -2.99 1.99
CA VAL A 254 -3.39 -2.77 0.55
C VAL A 254 -4.78 -3.26 0.10
N ASP A 255 -5.16 -4.47 0.49
CA ASP A 255 -6.48 -5.03 0.17
C ASP A 255 -7.62 -4.18 0.75
N ASN A 256 -7.46 -3.69 1.98
CA ASN A 256 -8.45 -2.87 2.66
C ASN A 256 -8.58 -1.49 2.00
N VAL A 257 -7.49 -0.83 1.62
CA VAL A 257 -7.53 0.42 0.87
C VAL A 257 -8.27 0.21 -0.46
N CYS A 258 -7.93 -0.84 -1.22
CA CYS A 258 -8.60 -1.12 -2.48
C CYS A 258 -10.10 -1.42 -2.32
N LYS A 259 -10.49 -2.27 -1.36
CA LYS A 259 -11.88 -2.72 -1.21
C LYS A 259 -12.74 -1.73 -0.43
N GLN A 260 -12.21 -1.21 0.67
CA GLN A 260 -12.98 -0.44 1.65
C GLN A 260 -12.93 1.05 1.37
N VAL A 261 -11.83 1.56 0.82
CA VAL A 261 -11.71 2.98 0.49
C VAL A 261 -12.09 3.22 -0.97
N VAL A 262 -11.33 2.65 -1.90
CA VAL A 262 -11.47 2.92 -3.33
C VAL A 262 -12.78 2.36 -3.88
N GLU A 263 -12.95 1.03 -3.83
CA GLU A 263 -14.09 0.36 -4.45
C GLU A 263 -15.41 0.80 -3.80
N ARG A 264 -15.47 0.83 -2.47
CA ARG A 264 -16.70 1.17 -1.73
C ARG A 264 -17.12 2.63 -1.91
N HIS A 265 -16.19 3.59 -1.80
CA HIS A 265 -16.54 5.00 -1.76
C HIS A 265 -16.39 5.70 -3.11
N LEU A 266 -15.32 5.43 -3.87
CA LEU A 266 -15.04 6.13 -5.12
C LEU A 266 -15.74 5.48 -6.32
N ILE A 267 -15.66 4.15 -6.44
CA ILE A 267 -16.12 3.44 -7.66
C ILE A 267 -17.60 3.04 -7.56
N ARG A 268 -18.00 2.33 -6.51
CA ARG A 268 -19.36 1.77 -6.39
C ARG A 268 -20.45 2.83 -6.21
N ASN A 269 -20.08 4.04 -5.79
CA ASN A 269 -20.98 5.19 -5.71
C ASN A 269 -20.99 6.05 -6.98
N LEU A 270 -20.11 5.79 -7.96
CA LEU A 270 -20.05 6.57 -9.19
C LEU A 270 -21.37 6.54 -9.98
N PRO A 271 -22.06 5.39 -10.16
CA PRO A 271 -23.37 5.39 -10.82
C PRO A 271 -24.46 6.15 -10.04
N LYS A 272 -24.23 6.39 -8.74
CA LYS A 272 -25.11 7.14 -7.85
C LYS A 272 -24.72 8.62 -7.75
N ALA A 273 -23.70 9.07 -8.47
CA ALA A 273 -23.27 10.46 -8.46
C ALA A 273 -24.29 11.38 -9.15
N PHE A 274 -25.04 10.84 -10.12
CA PHE A 274 -26.12 11.55 -10.81
C PHE A 274 -27.31 10.62 -11.08
N PRO A 275 -28.06 10.23 -10.04
CA PRO A 275 -29.16 9.30 -10.17
C PRO A 275 -30.41 10.02 -10.72
N PRO A 276 -31.33 9.34 -11.43
CA PRO A 276 -32.53 9.97 -11.99
C PRO A 276 -33.36 10.75 -10.96
N GLU A 277 -33.38 10.29 -9.71
CA GLU A 277 -34.09 10.94 -8.61
C GLU A 277 -33.54 12.34 -8.29
N SER A 278 -32.25 12.57 -8.52
CA SER A 278 -31.63 13.89 -8.34
C SER A 278 -32.21 14.92 -9.30
N ILE A 279 -32.63 14.50 -10.50
CA ILE A 279 -33.27 15.37 -11.50
C ILE A 279 -34.69 15.76 -11.06
N ILE A 280 -35.42 14.82 -10.43
CA ILE A 280 -36.78 15.07 -9.93
C ILE A 280 -36.78 16.07 -8.77
N MET A 281 -35.70 16.12 -7.99
CA MET A 281 -35.55 17.01 -6.84
C MET A 281 -35.05 18.42 -7.22
N LEU A 282 -34.71 18.66 -8.49
CA LEU A 282 -34.30 19.99 -8.95
C LEU A 282 -35.48 20.96 -8.88
N SER A 283 -35.23 22.16 -8.37
CA SER A 283 -36.24 23.22 -8.36
C SER A 283 -36.52 23.73 -9.78
N ASP A 284 -37.67 24.38 -10.01
CA ASP A 284 -37.96 25.08 -11.27
C ASP A 284 -36.87 26.11 -11.63
N GLY A 285 -36.23 26.70 -10.61
CA GLY A 285 -35.10 27.60 -10.79
C GLY A 285 -33.86 26.89 -11.31
N ASP A 286 -33.53 25.73 -10.75
CA ASP A 286 -32.40 24.90 -11.20
C ASP A 286 -32.65 24.32 -12.59
N LEU A 287 -33.87 23.86 -12.87
CA LEU A 287 -34.26 23.38 -14.20
C LEU A 287 -34.14 24.49 -15.25
N ARG A 288 -34.54 25.73 -14.93
CA ARG A 288 -34.32 26.88 -15.81
C ARG A 288 -32.83 27.18 -15.95
N ARG A 289 -32.03 27.11 -14.88
CA ARG A 289 -30.57 27.33 -14.99
C ARG A 289 -29.91 26.29 -15.89
N ILE A 290 -30.30 25.03 -15.75
CA ILE A 290 -29.68 23.89 -16.46
C ILE A 290 -30.18 23.82 -17.91
N ALA A 291 -31.48 23.98 -18.16
CA ALA A 291 -32.12 23.68 -19.44
C ALA A 291 -32.72 24.90 -20.15
N ALA A 292 -32.55 26.13 -19.64
CA ALA A 292 -32.96 27.30 -20.41
C ALA A 292 -32.08 27.46 -21.64
N GLU A 293 -32.75 27.56 -22.78
CA GLU A 293 -32.10 27.88 -24.03
C GLU A 293 -31.44 29.27 -23.96
N PRO A 294 -30.19 29.41 -24.42
CA PRO A 294 -29.54 30.72 -24.53
C PRO A 294 -30.36 31.66 -25.41
N PHE A 295 -30.43 32.94 -25.04
CA PHE A 295 -31.25 33.94 -25.75
C PHE A 295 -30.98 33.97 -27.27
N GLY A 296 -29.71 33.92 -27.68
CA GLY A 296 -29.35 33.90 -29.10
C GLY A 296 -29.84 32.67 -29.87
N ASN A 297 -29.89 31.50 -29.22
CA ASN A 297 -30.42 30.28 -29.83
C ASN A 297 -31.95 30.36 -29.97
N ALA A 298 -32.62 30.90 -28.95
CA ALA A 298 -34.07 31.11 -28.98
C ALA A 298 -34.49 32.06 -30.10
N GLU A 299 -33.78 33.18 -30.25
CA GLU A 299 -34.00 34.17 -31.31
C GLU A 299 -33.75 33.56 -32.70
N LYS A 300 -32.62 32.86 -32.88
CA LYS A 300 -32.30 32.19 -34.14
C LYS A 300 -33.35 31.13 -34.51
N ARG A 301 -33.83 30.38 -33.53
CA ARG A 301 -34.88 29.37 -33.73
C ARG A 301 -36.19 30.03 -34.16
N GLN A 302 -36.53 31.17 -33.59
CA GLN A 302 -37.72 31.94 -33.99
C GLN A 302 -37.59 32.47 -35.42
N GLU A 303 -36.44 33.05 -35.77
CA GLU A 303 -36.13 33.51 -37.13
C GLU A 303 -36.25 32.38 -38.17
N LEU A 304 -35.63 31.23 -37.89
CA LEU A 304 -35.67 30.06 -38.77
C LEU A 304 -37.08 29.47 -38.91
N ARG A 305 -37.89 29.48 -37.84
CA ARG A 305 -39.29 29.04 -37.90
C ARG A 305 -40.13 29.93 -38.82
N LEU A 306 -39.98 31.25 -38.70
CA LEU A 306 -40.66 32.21 -39.56
C LEU A 306 -40.25 32.03 -41.03
N LEU A 307 -38.95 31.86 -41.29
CA LEU A 307 -38.45 31.60 -42.64
C LEU A 307 -39.04 30.31 -43.23
N LEU A 308 -39.12 29.25 -42.42
CA LEU A 308 -39.67 27.97 -42.82
C LEU A 308 -41.17 28.04 -43.11
N GLU A 309 -41.94 28.78 -42.29
CA GLU A 309 -43.36 29.04 -42.56
C GLU A 309 -43.55 29.81 -43.86
N ASN A 310 -42.79 30.88 -44.07
CA ASN A 310 -42.85 31.67 -45.30
C ASN A 310 -42.53 30.83 -46.54
N LEU A 311 -41.45 30.04 -46.48
CA LEU A 311 -41.06 29.13 -47.58
C LEU A 311 -42.14 28.08 -47.87
N LYS A 312 -42.76 27.51 -46.84
CA LYS A 312 -43.89 26.57 -47.02
C LYS A 312 -45.09 27.24 -47.66
N HIS A 313 -45.40 28.47 -47.25
CA HIS A 313 -46.51 29.22 -47.82
C HIS A 313 -46.28 29.51 -49.29
N SER A 314 -45.10 30.04 -49.65
CA SER A 314 -44.72 30.30 -51.03
C SER A 314 -44.69 29.04 -51.90
N LEU A 315 -44.27 27.90 -51.34
CA LEU A 315 -44.28 26.62 -52.06
C LEU A 315 -45.70 26.11 -52.31
N ASN A 316 -46.61 26.28 -51.36
CA ASN A 316 -48.03 25.96 -51.56
C ASN A 316 -48.68 26.89 -52.61
N ASP A 317 -48.32 28.17 -52.59
CA ASP A 317 -48.84 29.15 -53.57
C ASP A 317 -48.34 28.86 -54.99
N LEU A 318 -47.10 28.37 -55.15
CA LEU A 318 -46.55 27.93 -56.43
C LEU A 318 -47.12 26.59 -56.93
N ARG A 319 -47.79 25.83 -56.07
CA ARG A 319 -48.34 24.50 -56.39
C ARG A 319 -49.82 24.54 -56.78
N ASN A 320 -50.53 25.62 -56.45
CA ASN A 320 -51.89 25.92 -56.88
C ASN A 320 -51.89 26.80 -58.14
#